data_AF-A0A4R6XLW3-F1
#
_entry.id   AF-A0A4R6XLW3-F1
#
_cell.length_a   1.000
_cell.length_b   1.000
_cell.length_c   1.000
_cell.angle_alpha   90.00
_cell.angle_beta   90.00
_cell.angle_gamma   90.00
#
_symmetry.space_group_name_H-M   'P 1'
#
loop_
_entity.id
_entity.type
_entity.pdbx_description
1 polymer ?
#
loop_
_entity_poly.entity_id
_entity_poly.type
_entity_poly.pdbx_seq_one_letter_code
_entity_poly.pdbx_strand_id
1 'polypeptide(L)'
;MKNNCQFKIPSILLTLLSFSVLSKTHVVTVRDNSFNPATVVIEAGDTVRWVNAGPGAHNVYSMGRFRCANGCDANAGDGSPSSDLWVAEVTFRIPETVPYECQPHVQFGMVGTVVVQNPSSTTTHQITANPDNTFTPDHLHIMAGDVVYINNQGGEHNFQADDDSIICADGCEGDGQSVDSDPTGFQWELYRRFDTPRLIRYHCANPNHSAQTGVLKVISDVLFSHGFD
;
A
#
# COMPACT_ATOMS: atom_id res chain seq x y z
N MET A 1 54.26 21.44 -41.06
CA MET A 1 54.02 20.50 -39.95
C MET A 1 52.85 21.04 -39.12
N LYS A 2 51.63 20.53 -39.34
CA LYS A 2 50.44 20.90 -38.55
C LYS A 2 50.09 19.69 -37.68
N ASN A 3 50.34 19.79 -36.38
CA ASN A 3 49.95 18.75 -35.41
C ASN A 3 48.51 19.01 -34.96
N ASN A 4 47.58 18.19 -35.44
CA ASN A 4 46.22 18.14 -34.89
C ASN A 4 46.23 17.32 -33.59
N CYS A 5 46.08 18.01 -32.47
CA CYS A 5 45.90 17.40 -31.16
C CYS A 5 44.41 17.01 -31.00
N GLN A 6 44.07 15.75 -31.24
CA GLN A 6 42.74 15.20 -31.02
C GLN A 6 42.52 14.96 -29.51
N PHE A 7 41.71 15.79 -28.86
CA PHE A 7 41.25 15.56 -27.49
C PHE A 7 40.19 14.45 -27.49
N LYS A 8 40.49 13.29 -26.88
CA LYS A 8 39.50 12.25 -26.60
C LYS A 8 38.76 12.61 -25.31
N ILE A 9 37.47 12.90 -25.40
CA ILE A 9 36.59 13.06 -24.24
C ILE A 9 36.20 11.66 -23.76
N PRO A 10 36.50 11.27 -22.50
CA PRO A 10 36.06 9.98 -21.98
C PRO A 10 34.53 10.03 -21.81
N SER A 11 33.84 9.07 -22.43
CA SER A 11 32.40 8.90 -22.25
C SER A 11 32.16 8.30 -20.85
N ILE A 12 31.77 9.15 -19.89
CA ILE A 12 31.37 8.73 -18.55
C ILE A 12 29.94 8.20 -18.66
N LEU A 13 29.78 6.88 -18.54
CA LEU A 13 28.48 6.22 -18.44
C LEU A 13 27.88 6.59 -17.07
N LEU A 14 26.91 7.51 -17.06
CA LEU A 14 26.18 7.91 -15.87
C LEU A 14 25.18 6.81 -15.51
N THR A 15 25.57 5.87 -14.64
CA THR A 15 24.65 4.91 -14.03
C THR A 15 23.68 5.65 -13.11
N LEU A 16 22.42 5.73 -13.53
CA LEU A 16 21.31 6.14 -12.67
C LEU A 16 21.15 5.07 -11.58
N LEU A 17 21.54 5.40 -10.35
CA LEU A 17 21.21 4.59 -9.18
C LEU A 17 19.70 4.71 -8.92
N SER A 18 18.95 3.65 -9.20
CA SER A 18 17.57 3.51 -8.78
C SER A 18 17.53 3.29 -7.28
N PHE A 19 17.08 4.28 -6.52
CA PHE A 19 16.80 4.12 -5.10
C PHE A 19 15.41 3.53 -4.92
N SER A 20 15.32 2.28 -4.46
CA SER A 20 14.04 1.68 -4.07
C SER A 20 13.45 2.45 -2.88
N VAL A 21 12.27 3.03 -3.07
CA VAL A 21 11.48 3.64 -2.00
C VAL A 21 10.56 2.55 -1.43
N LEU A 22 10.71 2.24 -0.14
CA LEU A 22 9.87 1.26 0.57
C LEU A 22 8.53 1.89 0.97
N SER A 23 7.54 1.07 1.34
CA SER A 23 6.28 1.58 1.93
C SER A 23 6.61 2.40 3.19
N LYS A 24 6.06 3.62 3.27
CA LYS A 24 6.37 4.52 4.37
C LYS A 24 5.29 4.42 5.45
N THR A 25 5.75 4.31 6.70
CA THR A 25 4.88 4.48 7.86
C THR A 25 4.90 5.93 8.35
N HIS A 26 3.75 6.58 8.39
CA HIS A 26 3.57 7.93 8.91
C HIS A 26 2.98 7.87 10.32
N VAL A 27 3.63 8.52 11.28
CA VAL A 27 3.25 8.41 12.69
C VAL A 27 2.35 9.57 13.11
N VAL A 28 1.22 9.24 13.72
CA VAL A 28 0.32 10.17 14.40
C VAL A 28 0.34 9.86 15.89
N THR A 29 0.76 10.83 16.69
CA THR A 29 0.69 10.73 18.15
C THR A 29 -0.73 11.04 18.60
N VAL A 30 -1.29 10.17 19.42
CA VAL A 30 -2.57 10.33 20.09
C VAL A 30 -2.27 10.70 21.54
N ARG A 31 -2.62 11.93 21.92
CA ARG A 31 -2.37 12.43 23.26
C ARG A 31 -3.27 13.60 23.55
N ASP A 32 -3.75 13.65 24.79
CA ASP A 32 -4.77 14.61 25.22
C ASP A 32 -5.95 14.54 24.22
N ASN A 33 -6.74 15.60 24.07
CA ASN A 33 -7.84 15.60 23.09
C ASN A 33 -7.37 15.92 21.66
N SER A 34 -6.24 15.35 21.21
CA SER A 34 -5.62 15.72 19.92
C SER A 34 -4.92 14.57 19.19
N PHE A 35 -4.88 14.72 17.86
CA PHE A 35 -4.02 13.95 16.95
C PHE A 35 -2.88 14.85 16.48
N ASN A 36 -1.64 14.37 16.55
CA ASN A 36 -0.47 15.14 16.13
C ASN A 36 0.44 14.33 15.18
N PRO A 37 0.57 14.75 13.91
CA PRO A 37 -0.17 15.84 13.27
C PRO A 37 -1.65 15.49 13.10
N ALA A 38 -2.53 16.49 13.08
CA ALA A 38 -3.96 16.26 12.86
C ALA A 38 -4.25 15.85 11.39
N THR A 39 -3.46 16.39 10.45
CA THR A 39 -3.52 16.01 9.04
C THR A 39 -2.20 15.38 8.63
N VAL A 40 -2.27 14.20 8.01
CA VAL A 40 -1.15 13.55 7.32
C VAL A 40 -1.43 13.48 5.83
N VAL A 41 -0.40 13.76 5.02
CA VAL A 41 -0.44 13.59 3.56
C VAL A 41 0.49 12.44 3.21
N ILE A 42 -0.05 11.42 2.55
CA ILE A 42 0.63 10.15 2.27
C ILE A 42 0.40 9.74 0.80
N GLU A 43 1.17 8.78 0.30
CA GLU A 43 0.89 8.17 -1.00
C GLU A 43 0.10 6.86 -0.82
N ALA A 44 -0.68 6.49 -1.83
CA ALA A 44 -1.37 5.20 -1.82
C ALA A 44 -0.34 4.04 -1.76
N GLY A 45 -0.55 3.12 -0.82
CA GLY A 45 0.39 2.06 -0.44
C GLY A 45 1.16 2.35 0.85
N ASP A 46 1.05 3.55 1.43
CA ASP A 46 1.61 3.90 2.73
C ASP A 46 0.71 3.47 3.91
N THR A 47 1.32 3.40 5.09
CA THR A 47 0.66 3.07 6.35
C THR A 47 0.64 4.29 7.27
N VAL A 48 -0.49 4.54 7.94
CA VAL A 48 -0.55 5.47 9.08
C VAL A 48 -0.52 4.65 10.36
N ARG A 49 0.41 5.00 11.26
CA ARG A 49 0.54 4.42 12.59
C ARG A 49 0.11 5.43 13.63
N TRP A 50 -0.97 5.14 14.35
CA TRP A 50 -1.37 5.91 15.52
C TRP A 50 -0.72 5.32 16.76
N VAL A 51 -0.18 6.18 17.61
CA VAL A 51 0.49 5.82 18.87
C VAL A 51 -0.18 6.57 20.01
N ASN A 52 -0.94 5.88 20.84
CA ASN A 52 -1.45 6.45 22.09
C ASN A 52 -0.40 6.36 23.18
N ALA A 53 0.09 7.51 23.60
CA ALA A 53 1.21 7.65 24.52
C ALA A 53 0.82 8.31 25.86
N GLY A 54 -0.47 8.42 26.17
CA GLY A 54 -0.98 9.15 27.34
C GLY A 54 -2.13 8.45 28.06
N PRO A 55 -2.52 8.93 29.26
CA PRO A 55 -3.49 8.28 30.13
C PRO A 55 -4.97 8.48 29.71
N GLY A 56 -5.24 8.99 28.51
CA GLY A 56 -6.59 9.26 28.02
C GLY A 56 -7.19 8.09 27.26
N ALA A 57 -8.51 7.88 27.41
CA ALA A 57 -9.22 6.84 26.67
C ALA A 57 -9.47 7.29 25.22
N HIS A 58 -8.63 6.82 24.30
CA HIS A 58 -8.68 7.21 22.90
C HIS A 58 -8.92 6.04 21.97
N ASN A 59 -9.48 6.35 20.80
CA ASN A 59 -9.49 5.50 19.62
C ASN A 59 -9.37 6.37 18.37
N VAL A 60 -9.25 5.70 17.23
CA VAL A 60 -9.26 6.28 15.89
C VAL A 60 -10.42 5.64 15.13
N TYR A 61 -11.38 6.43 14.70
CA TYR A 61 -12.56 5.93 14.01
C TYR A 61 -12.79 6.70 12.71
N SER A 62 -12.91 5.97 11.61
CA SER A 62 -13.42 6.50 10.35
C SER A 62 -14.66 5.71 9.96
N MET A 63 -15.76 6.43 9.68
CA MET A 63 -17.07 5.82 9.53
C MET A 63 -17.12 4.85 8.36
N GLY A 64 -17.50 3.60 8.64
CA GLY A 64 -17.60 2.53 7.66
C GLY A 64 -16.26 1.97 7.18
N ARG A 65 -15.12 2.37 7.78
CA ARG A 65 -13.79 2.00 7.30
C ARG A 65 -12.91 1.31 8.31
N PHE A 66 -12.71 1.91 9.47
CA PHE A 66 -11.87 1.33 10.50
C PHE A 66 -12.21 1.91 11.86
N ARG A 67 -12.02 1.10 12.90
CA ARG A 67 -12.09 1.54 14.28
C ARG A 67 -10.93 0.90 15.04
N CYS A 68 -10.04 1.74 15.57
CA CYS A 68 -8.76 1.26 16.10
C CYS A 68 -8.44 1.81 17.49
N ALA A 69 -8.10 0.89 18.39
CA ALA A 69 -7.47 1.07 19.70
C ALA A 69 -7.02 -0.33 20.15
N ASN A 70 -5.78 -0.49 20.59
CA ASN A 70 -5.17 -1.81 20.81
C ASN A 70 -5.26 -2.74 19.58
N GLY A 71 -5.03 -2.19 18.39
CA GLY A 71 -5.34 -2.83 17.10
C GLY A 71 -6.64 -2.31 16.49
N CYS A 72 -6.97 -2.74 15.28
CA CYS A 72 -8.21 -2.36 14.59
C CYS A 72 -9.24 -3.49 14.68
N ASP A 73 -10.53 -3.15 14.71
CA ASP A 73 -11.64 -4.10 14.73
C ASP A 73 -11.59 -5.12 13.59
N ALA A 74 -11.19 -4.67 12.39
CA ALA A 74 -10.95 -5.54 11.25
C ALA A 74 -9.76 -6.52 11.42
N ASN A 75 -8.83 -6.25 12.35
CA ASN A 75 -7.59 -6.99 12.55
C ASN A 75 -7.41 -7.40 14.02
N ALA A 76 -8.39 -8.14 14.57
CA ALA A 76 -8.39 -8.74 15.92
C ALA A 76 -8.41 -7.78 17.14
N GLY A 77 -8.40 -6.46 16.94
CA GLY A 77 -8.75 -5.49 17.97
C GLY A 77 -10.28 -5.38 18.15
N ASP A 78 -10.73 -4.54 19.08
CA ASP A 78 -12.17 -4.20 19.22
C ASP A 78 -12.48 -2.73 18.82
N GLY A 79 -11.43 -1.92 18.63
CA GLY A 79 -11.53 -0.51 18.29
C GLY A 79 -12.11 0.37 19.41
N SER A 80 -12.34 -0.19 20.60
CA SER A 80 -12.97 0.53 21.71
C SER A 80 -12.00 1.51 22.35
N PRO A 81 -12.44 2.74 22.70
CA PRO A 81 -11.57 3.70 23.38
C PRO A 81 -10.88 3.08 24.59
N SER A 82 -9.55 3.21 24.64
CA SER A 82 -8.72 2.62 25.69
C SER A 82 -7.73 3.65 26.23
N SER A 83 -7.56 3.63 27.55
CA SER A 83 -6.55 4.42 28.29
C SER A 83 -5.18 3.77 28.33
N ASP A 84 -5.04 2.57 27.76
CA ASP A 84 -3.77 1.86 27.69
C ASP A 84 -2.86 2.48 26.64
N LEU A 85 -1.56 2.19 26.76
CA LEU A 85 -0.62 2.46 25.69
C LEU A 85 -0.90 1.51 24.54
N TRP A 86 -1.14 2.05 23.35
CA TRP A 86 -1.43 1.24 22.18
C TRP A 86 -0.87 1.81 20.90
N VAL A 87 -0.70 0.91 19.94
CA VAL A 87 -0.36 1.21 18.57
C VAL A 87 -1.41 0.57 17.69
N ALA A 88 -1.84 1.29 16.67
CA ALA A 88 -2.68 0.75 15.61
C ALA A 88 -2.20 1.27 14.26
N GLU A 89 -2.31 0.44 13.23
CA GLU A 89 -1.84 0.74 11.90
C GLU A 89 -2.95 0.50 10.88
N VAL A 90 -3.08 1.41 9.93
CA VAL A 90 -3.96 1.27 8.78
C VAL A 90 -3.17 1.58 7.51
N THR A 91 -3.26 0.70 6.52
CA THR A 91 -2.64 0.89 5.21
C THR A 91 -3.67 1.43 4.24
N PHE A 92 -3.33 2.50 3.52
CA PHE A 92 -4.24 3.20 2.61
C PHE A 92 -3.86 2.94 1.17
N ARG A 93 -4.72 2.29 0.40
CA ARG A 93 -4.42 1.88 -0.98
C ARG A 93 -5.13 2.69 -2.06
N ILE A 94 -6.03 3.58 -1.69
CA ILE A 94 -6.89 4.31 -2.62
C ILE A 94 -6.62 5.81 -2.43
N PRO A 95 -6.33 6.58 -3.50
CA PRO A 95 -6.19 8.03 -3.42
C PRO A 95 -7.51 8.70 -3.06
N GLU A 96 -7.55 9.36 -1.91
CA GLU A 96 -8.76 9.97 -1.36
C GLU A 96 -8.45 10.82 -0.12
N THR A 97 -9.48 11.43 0.48
CA THR A 97 -9.37 12.11 1.78
C THR A 97 -10.23 11.39 2.80
N VAL A 98 -9.59 10.84 3.84
CA VAL A 98 -10.23 10.04 4.88
C VAL A 98 -10.27 10.83 6.19
N PRO A 99 -11.42 11.39 6.59
CA PRO A 99 -11.59 11.96 7.91
C PRO A 99 -11.68 10.85 8.97
N TYR A 100 -11.17 11.14 10.16
CA TYR A 100 -11.30 10.26 11.31
C TYR A 100 -11.44 11.08 12.60
N GLU A 101 -12.00 10.46 13.63
CA GLU A 101 -12.27 11.08 14.92
C GLU A 101 -11.91 10.15 16.07
N CYS A 102 -11.69 10.75 17.25
CA CYS A 102 -11.79 10.00 18.50
C CYS A 102 -13.22 10.09 19.00
N GLN A 103 -13.95 8.98 18.99
CA GLN A 103 -15.38 8.95 19.31
C GLN A 103 -15.75 9.61 20.65
N PRO A 104 -15.05 9.36 21.78
CA PRO A 104 -15.38 10.02 23.05
C PRO A 104 -15.04 11.52 23.08
N HIS A 105 -14.13 11.98 22.20
CA HIS A 105 -13.57 13.34 22.24
C HIS A 105 -13.89 14.19 20.99
N VAL A 106 -14.70 13.69 20.06
CA VAL A 106 -15.12 14.44 18.86
C VAL A 106 -15.82 15.74 19.22
N GLN A 107 -16.64 15.75 20.28
CA GLN A 107 -17.30 16.96 20.80
C GLN A 107 -16.32 18.04 21.28
N PHE A 108 -15.07 17.67 21.57
CA PHE A 108 -13.99 18.58 21.93
C PHE A 108 -13.07 18.92 20.74
N GLY A 109 -13.44 18.50 19.52
CA GLY A 109 -12.68 18.76 18.30
C GLY A 109 -11.55 17.78 18.02
N MET A 110 -11.52 16.61 18.67
CA MET A 110 -10.50 15.59 18.43
C MET A 110 -10.78 14.85 17.10
N VAL A 111 -10.41 15.50 16.00
CA VAL A 111 -10.55 15.01 14.62
C VAL A 111 -9.22 15.09 13.90
N GLY A 112 -9.06 14.25 12.89
CA GLY A 112 -7.90 14.26 12.00
C GLY A 112 -8.29 13.84 10.59
N THR A 113 -7.32 13.98 9.68
CA THR A 113 -7.51 13.68 8.27
C THR A 113 -6.28 12.97 7.70
N VAL A 114 -6.50 11.90 6.95
CA VAL A 114 -5.50 11.30 6.06
C VAL A 114 -5.81 11.75 4.64
N VAL A 115 -4.87 12.41 3.98
CA VAL A 115 -4.96 12.75 2.56
C VAL A 115 -4.05 11.79 1.80
N VAL A 116 -4.65 10.87 1.06
CA VAL A 116 -3.96 9.85 0.27
C VAL A 116 -3.85 10.35 -1.18
N GLN A 117 -2.63 10.44 -1.67
CA GLN A 117 -2.34 10.89 -3.03
C GLN A 117 -1.98 9.71 -3.93
N ASN A 118 -2.06 9.92 -5.24
CA ASN A 118 -1.48 8.98 -6.20
C ASN A 118 0.02 8.81 -5.91
N PRO A 119 0.57 7.59 -6.03
CA PRO A 119 2.00 7.37 -5.90
C PRO A 119 2.77 8.18 -6.96
N SER A 120 3.75 8.94 -6.50
CA SER A 120 4.61 9.77 -7.34
C SER A 120 6.11 9.57 -7.02
N SER A 121 6.41 8.92 -5.89
CA SER A 121 7.77 8.64 -5.43
C SER A 121 8.47 7.47 -6.12
N THR A 122 7.75 6.65 -6.90
CA THR A 122 8.26 5.42 -7.52
C THR A 122 7.58 5.12 -8.85
N THR A 123 8.07 4.11 -9.56
CA THR A 123 7.44 3.62 -10.79
C THR A 123 6.13 2.90 -10.45
N THR A 124 5.07 3.28 -11.15
CA THR A 124 3.77 2.60 -11.08
C THR A 124 3.57 1.75 -12.32
N HIS A 125 3.34 0.46 -12.12
CA HIS A 125 2.90 -0.50 -13.13
C HIS A 125 1.41 -0.75 -12.97
N GLN A 126 0.79 -1.49 -13.89
CA GLN A 126 -0.63 -1.78 -13.85
C GLN A 126 -0.91 -3.28 -14.04
N ILE A 127 -1.90 -3.79 -13.32
CA ILE A 127 -2.58 -5.06 -13.59
C ILE A 127 -4.08 -4.78 -13.64
N THR A 128 -4.75 -5.20 -14.70
CA THR A 128 -6.20 -5.08 -14.85
C THR A 128 -6.85 -6.44 -14.87
N ALA A 129 -7.87 -6.65 -14.02
CA ALA A 129 -8.85 -7.72 -14.18
C ALA A 129 -9.86 -7.29 -15.26
N ASN A 130 -9.88 -8.01 -16.38
CA ASN A 130 -10.68 -7.67 -17.55
C ASN A 130 -12.03 -8.41 -17.53
N PRO A 131 -13.08 -7.85 -18.17
CA PRO A 131 -14.38 -8.50 -18.31
C PRO A 131 -14.38 -9.85 -19.05
N ASP A 132 -13.29 -10.21 -19.73
CA ASP A 132 -13.12 -11.50 -20.42
C ASP A 132 -12.45 -12.57 -19.53
N ASN A 133 -12.43 -12.35 -18.21
CA ASN A 133 -11.85 -13.23 -17.20
C ASN A 133 -10.34 -13.45 -17.39
N THR A 134 -9.62 -12.40 -17.76
CA THR A 134 -8.16 -12.39 -17.85
C THR A 134 -7.55 -11.33 -16.93
N PHE A 135 -6.25 -11.45 -16.65
CA PHE A 135 -5.46 -10.35 -16.13
C PHE A 135 -4.57 -9.78 -17.24
N THR A 136 -4.48 -8.46 -17.35
CA THR A 136 -3.56 -7.79 -18.29
C THR A 136 -2.62 -6.83 -17.55
N PRO A 137 -1.29 -7.00 -17.66
CA PRO A 137 -0.64 -8.20 -18.18
C PRO A 137 -0.86 -9.39 -17.24
N ASP A 138 -0.79 -10.60 -17.79
CA ASP A 138 -0.77 -11.84 -17.01
C ASP A 138 0.66 -12.17 -16.51
N HIS A 139 1.68 -11.50 -17.04
CA HIS A 139 3.06 -11.59 -16.60
C HIS A 139 3.66 -10.19 -16.46
N LEU A 140 4.05 -9.82 -15.23
CA LEU A 140 4.64 -8.53 -14.92
C LEU A 140 5.96 -8.70 -14.18
N HIS A 141 6.99 -7.98 -14.60
CA HIS A 141 8.26 -7.90 -13.91
C HIS A 141 8.48 -6.46 -13.42
N ILE A 142 8.74 -6.29 -12.12
CA ILE A 142 8.93 -4.97 -11.50
C ILE A 142 10.16 -4.98 -10.58
N MET A 143 10.65 -3.78 -10.25
CA MET A 143 11.68 -3.61 -9.25
C MET A 143 11.07 -3.60 -7.83
N ALA A 144 11.82 -4.09 -6.85
CA ALA A 144 11.48 -3.95 -5.45
C ALA A 144 11.39 -2.45 -5.09
N GLY A 145 10.29 -2.06 -4.45
CA GLY A 145 9.91 -0.68 -4.17
C GLY A 145 8.99 -0.05 -5.23
N ASP A 146 8.73 -0.72 -6.36
CA ASP A 146 7.72 -0.28 -7.32
C ASP A 146 6.30 -0.50 -6.77
N VAL A 147 5.34 0.23 -7.34
CA VAL A 147 3.91 0.10 -7.06
C VAL A 147 3.20 -0.55 -8.24
N VAL A 148 2.20 -1.38 -7.95
CA VAL A 148 1.23 -1.85 -8.94
C VAL A 148 -0.12 -1.23 -8.64
N TYR A 149 -0.67 -0.53 -9.61
CA TYR A 149 -2.07 -0.15 -9.69
C TYR A 149 -2.89 -1.33 -10.19
N ILE A 150 -3.73 -1.89 -9.32
CA ILE A 150 -4.56 -3.05 -9.61
C ILE A 150 -6.01 -2.58 -9.70
N ASN A 151 -6.67 -2.86 -10.82
CA ASN A 151 -8.07 -2.46 -11.02
C ASN A 151 -8.92 -3.57 -11.61
N ASN A 152 -10.21 -3.53 -11.31
CA ASN A 152 -11.26 -4.32 -11.95
C ASN A 152 -12.06 -3.46 -12.93
N GLN A 153 -12.03 -3.82 -14.22
CA GLN A 153 -12.80 -3.12 -15.25
C GLN A 153 -14.19 -3.73 -15.51
N GLY A 154 -14.56 -4.77 -14.78
CA GLY A 154 -15.86 -5.43 -14.81
C GLY A 154 -15.73 -6.95 -14.75
N GLY A 155 -16.80 -7.62 -14.33
CA GLY A 155 -16.78 -9.05 -13.99
C GLY A 155 -16.51 -9.26 -12.50
N GLU A 156 -16.86 -10.46 -12.00
CA GLU A 156 -16.72 -10.82 -10.59
C GLU A 156 -15.28 -11.22 -10.27
N HIS A 157 -14.46 -10.24 -9.85
CA HIS A 157 -13.02 -10.42 -9.68
C HIS A 157 -12.52 -10.00 -8.30
N ASN A 158 -11.50 -10.71 -7.83
CA ASN A 158 -10.55 -10.26 -6.80
C ASN A 158 -9.11 -10.50 -7.32
N PHE A 159 -8.13 -9.95 -6.60
CA PHE A 159 -6.71 -10.23 -6.79
C PHE A 159 -6.21 -11.01 -5.58
N GLN A 160 -5.95 -12.30 -5.77
CA GLN A 160 -5.51 -13.20 -4.71
C GLN A 160 -4.20 -13.87 -5.07
N ALA A 161 -3.18 -13.72 -4.23
CA ALA A 161 -1.96 -14.50 -4.35
C ALA A 161 -2.25 -15.98 -4.01
N ASP A 162 -1.61 -16.91 -4.70
CA ASP A 162 -1.82 -18.36 -4.50
C ASP A 162 -1.42 -18.85 -3.10
N ASP A 163 -0.62 -18.06 -2.38
CA ASP A 163 -0.19 -18.33 -1.00
C ASP A 163 -1.01 -17.56 0.05
N ASP A 164 -2.12 -16.94 -0.37
CA ASP A 164 -3.02 -16.12 0.44
C ASP A 164 -2.35 -14.91 1.12
N SER A 165 -1.11 -14.57 0.75
CA SER A 165 -0.38 -13.41 1.31
C SER A 165 -0.93 -12.06 0.87
N ILE A 166 -1.80 -12.07 -0.15
CA ILE A 166 -2.47 -10.91 -0.71
C ILE A 166 -3.87 -11.36 -1.11
N ILE A 167 -4.91 -10.76 -0.55
CA ILE A 167 -6.28 -10.96 -0.97
C ILE A 167 -6.93 -9.57 -1.02
N CYS A 168 -7.33 -9.14 -2.21
CA CYS A 168 -7.83 -7.79 -2.43
C CYS A 168 -8.99 -7.73 -3.42
N ALA A 169 -9.97 -6.89 -3.13
CA ALA A 169 -10.96 -6.40 -4.07
C ALA A 169 -11.33 -4.95 -3.72
N ASP A 170 -12.39 -4.71 -2.95
CA ASP A 170 -12.70 -3.40 -2.36
C ASP A 170 -11.85 -3.20 -1.09
N GLY A 171 -10.56 -2.96 -1.32
CA GLY A 171 -9.51 -2.97 -0.29
C GLY A 171 -8.79 -4.31 -0.20
N CYS A 172 -7.85 -4.45 0.74
CA CYS A 172 -7.09 -5.69 0.95
C CYS A 172 -7.17 -6.16 2.40
N GLU A 173 -7.21 -7.47 2.58
CA GLU A 173 -7.12 -8.07 3.91
C GLU A 173 -5.81 -7.68 4.61
N GLY A 174 -5.91 -7.49 5.93
CA GLY A 174 -4.77 -7.11 6.77
C GLY A 174 -4.42 -5.61 6.77
N ASP A 175 -5.13 -4.78 6.00
CA ASP A 175 -4.87 -3.33 5.96
C ASP A 175 -5.34 -2.55 7.20
N GLY A 176 -6.00 -3.21 8.17
CA GLY A 176 -6.58 -2.53 9.33
C GLY A 176 -7.88 -1.78 8.98
N GLN A 177 -8.43 -2.04 7.79
CA GLN A 177 -9.72 -1.53 7.34
C GLN A 177 -10.72 -2.70 7.22
N SER A 178 -11.99 -2.40 7.43
CA SER A 178 -13.10 -3.24 7.01
C SER A 178 -13.14 -3.23 5.49
N VAL A 179 -12.94 -4.39 4.88
CA VAL A 179 -12.83 -4.58 3.43
C VAL A 179 -13.71 -5.73 2.97
N ASP A 180 -14.09 -5.71 1.70
CA ASP A 180 -14.62 -6.88 1.00
C ASP A 180 -13.57 -7.36 -0.01
N SER A 181 -12.96 -8.50 0.28
CA SER A 181 -11.88 -9.11 -0.51
C SER A 181 -12.37 -10.24 -1.41
N ASP A 182 -13.67 -10.58 -1.35
CA ASP A 182 -14.28 -11.59 -2.18
C ASP A 182 -14.38 -11.11 -3.64
N PRO A 183 -14.43 -12.04 -4.62
CA PRO A 183 -14.67 -11.67 -6.01
C PRO A 183 -15.98 -10.89 -6.15
N THR A 184 -15.88 -9.66 -6.63
CA THR A 184 -17.03 -8.75 -6.74
C THR A 184 -17.17 -8.18 -8.14
N GLY A 185 -18.41 -8.01 -8.58
CA GLY A 185 -18.77 -7.43 -9.88
C GLY A 185 -18.64 -5.92 -9.95
N PHE A 186 -18.42 -5.26 -8.80
CA PHE A 186 -18.19 -3.81 -8.75
C PHE A 186 -16.80 -3.48 -9.25
N GLN A 187 -16.68 -2.33 -9.90
CA GLN A 187 -15.36 -1.77 -10.22
C GLN A 187 -14.69 -1.33 -8.92
N TRP A 188 -13.44 -1.72 -8.78
CA TRP A 188 -12.57 -1.35 -7.67
C TRP A 188 -11.17 -1.09 -8.20
N GLU A 189 -10.42 -0.28 -7.46
CA GLU A 189 -9.06 0.08 -7.80
C GLU A 189 -8.23 0.25 -6.53
N LEU A 190 -6.95 -0.11 -6.58
CA LEU A 190 -6.04 0.04 -5.46
C LEU A 190 -4.58 0.11 -5.92
N TYR A 191 -3.74 0.68 -5.07
CA TYR A 191 -2.30 0.71 -5.23
C TYR A 191 -1.63 -0.19 -4.19
N ARG A 192 -0.76 -1.09 -4.65
CA ARG A 192 0.03 -1.96 -3.78
C ARG A 192 1.51 -1.84 -4.10
N ARG A 193 2.30 -1.51 -3.08
CA ARG A 193 3.77 -1.49 -3.17
C ARG A 193 4.35 -2.88 -2.92
N PHE A 194 5.42 -3.21 -3.63
CA PHE A 194 6.10 -4.50 -3.52
C PHE A 194 7.58 -4.32 -3.17
N ASP A 195 7.87 -4.41 -1.87
CA ASP A 195 9.17 -4.05 -1.32
C ASP A 195 10.20 -5.19 -1.28
N THR A 196 9.75 -6.44 -1.38
CA THR A 196 10.61 -7.62 -1.23
C THR A 196 10.69 -8.41 -2.54
N PRO A 197 11.90 -8.73 -3.04
CA PRO A 197 12.07 -9.60 -4.19
C PRO A 197 11.42 -10.95 -3.95
N ARG A 198 10.48 -11.33 -4.82
CA ARG A 198 9.78 -12.61 -4.79
C ARG A 198 9.02 -12.86 -6.09
N LEU A 199 8.66 -14.12 -6.32
CA LEU A 199 7.70 -14.50 -7.35
C LEU A 199 6.33 -14.65 -6.71
N ILE A 200 5.35 -13.93 -7.22
CA ILE A 200 3.96 -13.98 -6.76
C ILE A 200 3.15 -14.55 -7.91
N ARG A 201 2.55 -15.70 -7.69
CA ARG A 201 1.48 -16.20 -8.55
C ARG A 201 0.17 -15.74 -7.96
N TYR A 202 -0.74 -15.32 -8.81
CA TYR A 202 -2.03 -14.82 -8.38
C TYR A 202 -3.13 -15.30 -9.31
N HIS A 203 -4.34 -15.31 -8.79
CA HIS A 203 -5.55 -15.72 -9.48
C HIS A 203 -6.75 -14.89 -9.00
N CYS A 204 -7.86 -15.04 -9.71
CA CYS A 204 -9.17 -14.66 -9.22
C CYS A 204 -9.81 -15.86 -8.54
N ALA A 205 -10.29 -15.70 -7.32
CA ALA A 205 -10.88 -16.77 -6.51
C ALA A 205 -12.28 -17.20 -6.95
N ASN A 206 -12.91 -16.48 -7.90
CA ASN A 206 -14.19 -16.89 -8.45
C ASN A 206 -14.05 -18.27 -9.11
N PRO A 207 -14.81 -19.31 -8.67
CA PRO A 207 -14.70 -20.66 -9.22
C PRO A 207 -14.96 -20.75 -10.74
N ASN A 208 -15.73 -19.80 -11.30
CA ASN A 208 -15.99 -19.74 -12.72
C ASN A 208 -14.80 -19.18 -13.53
N HIS A 209 -13.80 -18.61 -12.87
CA HIS A 209 -12.64 -17.94 -13.47
C HIS A 209 -11.35 -18.75 -13.29
N SER A 210 -11.44 -20.09 -13.35
CA SER A 210 -10.32 -21.01 -13.07
C SER A 210 -9.07 -20.85 -13.95
N ALA A 211 -9.16 -20.16 -15.10
CA ALA A 211 -8.03 -19.85 -15.97
C ALA A 211 -7.46 -18.43 -15.74
N GLN A 212 -8.13 -17.59 -14.95
CA GLN A 212 -7.73 -16.21 -14.69
C GLN A 212 -6.59 -16.18 -13.68
N THR A 213 -5.37 -16.25 -14.20
CA THR A 213 -4.13 -16.33 -13.42
C THR A 213 -3.10 -15.37 -13.95
N GLY A 214 -2.10 -15.05 -13.14
CA GLY A 214 -0.95 -14.28 -13.56
C GLY A 214 0.25 -14.45 -12.65
N VAL A 215 1.35 -13.82 -13.04
CA VAL A 215 2.65 -13.90 -12.38
C VAL A 215 3.25 -12.50 -12.26
N LEU A 216 3.51 -12.08 -11.04
CA LEU A 216 4.26 -10.88 -10.71
C LEU A 216 5.62 -11.27 -10.15
N LYS A 217 6.69 -10.93 -10.88
CA LYS A 217 8.07 -11.12 -10.44
C LYS A 217 8.64 -9.80 -9.95
N VAL A 218 8.89 -9.72 -8.65
CA VAL A 218 9.58 -8.60 -8.00
C VAL A 218 11.06 -8.93 -7.93
N ILE A 219 11.91 -8.11 -8.54
CA ILE A 219 13.37 -8.29 -8.56
C ILE A 219 14.08 -7.14 -7.85
N SER A 220 15.33 -7.31 -7.46
CA SER A 220 16.17 -6.22 -6.96
C SER A 220 17.45 -6.10 -7.77
N ASP A 221 17.97 -4.88 -7.87
CA ASP A 221 19.26 -4.58 -8.49
C ASP A 221 20.45 -4.96 -7.60
N VAL A 222 20.32 -5.99 -6.75
CA VAL A 222 21.47 -6.51 -6.00
C VAL A 222 22.36 -7.25 -6.99
N LEU A 223 23.09 -6.47 -7.78
CA LEU A 223 24.29 -6.86 -8.48
C LEU A 223 25.19 -7.51 -7.44
N PHE A 224 25.57 -8.76 -7.70
CA PHE A 224 26.61 -9.53 -7.04
C PHE A 224 27.79 -8.63 -6.61
N SER A 225 27.78 -8.14 -5.37
CA SER A 225 28.89 -7.41 -4.75
C SER A 225 29.95 -8.34 -4.16
N HIS A 226 29.72 -9.66 -4.26
CA HIS A 226 30.73 -10.66 -4.00
C HIS A 226 31.16 -11.24 -5.34
N GLY A 227 32.27 -10.71 -5.84
CA GLY A 227 32.94 -11.20 -7.03
C GLY A 227 33.22 -12.70 -6.91
N PHE A 228 33.31 -13.36 -8.06
CA PHE A 228 33.88 -14.68 -8.17
C PHE A 228 35.33 -14.62 -7.66
N ASP A 229 35.58 -15.23 -6.50
CA ASP A 229 36.91 -15.70 -6.09
C ASP A 229 37.18 -17.09 -6.71
#